data_AF-A0A241XDL2-F1
#
_entry.id   AF-A0A241XDL2-F1
#
_cell.length_a   1.000
_cell.length_b   1.000
_cell.length_c   1.000
_cell.angle_alpha   90.00
_cell.angle_beta   90.00
_cell.angle_gamma   90.00
#
_symmetry.space_group_name_H-M   'P 1'
#
loop_
_entity.id
_entity.type
_entity.pdbx_description
1 polymer ?
#
loop_
_entity_poly.entity_id
_entity_poly.type
_entity_poly.pdbx_seq_one_letter_code
_entity_poly.pdbx_strand_id
1 'polypeptide(L)'
;RIWLIPGRLDLGNVVSVQERPVSVWNAHFTPRTLSQIDREDADGISLAGQPSPPLPFAALQERIWTVAVSTDGPPVVDARIVWQLQDEQPLILVITGNRITAWPFAPDWADGVQESLEWLTELLTSTSGVEQRRSLRLSPRRSFEAEFYA
;
A
#
# COMPACT_ATOMS: atom_id res chain seq x y z
N ARG A 1 -22.92 -25.59 9.34
CA ARG A 1 -22.62 -24.19 8.96
C ARG A 1 -21.38 -24.21 8.07
N ILE A 2 -21.22 -23.24 7.17
CA ILE A 2 -19.95 -23.04 6.46
C ILE A 2 -19.12 -21.97 7.20
N TRP A 3 -17.83 -22.22 7.35
CA TRP A 3 -16.89 -21.35 8.05
C TRP A 3 -15.94 -20.68 7.08
N LEU A 4 -15.54 -19.45 7.41
CA LEU A 4 -14.52 -18.66 6.71
C LEU A 4 -13.42 -18.32 7.72
N ILE A 5 -12.18 -18.72 7.43
CA ILE A 5 -11.07 -18.65 8.38
C ILE A 5 -9.80 -18.15 7.67
N PRO A 6 -9.23 -16.99 8.05
CA PRO A 6 -9.80 -16.00 8.97
C PRO A 6 -10.97 -15.24 8.31
N GLY A 7 -11.88 -14.68 9.12
CA GLY A 7 -12.94 -13.78 8.63
C GLY A 7 -12.49 -12.33 8.43
N ARG A 8 -11.25 -12.00 8.83
CA ARG A 8 -10.66 -10.66 8.71
C ARG A 8 -9.18 -10.76 8.42
N LEU A 9 -8.69 -9.92 7.50
CA LEU A 9 -7.27 -9.73 7.21
C LEU A 9 -6.89 -8.28 7.51
N ASP A 10 -6.01 -8.08 8.47
CA ASP A 10 -5.43 -6.76 8.79
C ASP A 10 -3.99 -6.72 8.28
N LEU A 11 -3.79 -6.06 7.15
CA LEU A 11 -2.52 -6.10 6.40
C LEU A 11 -1.49 -5.08 6.90
N GLY A 12 -1.91 -4.10 7.69
CA GLY A 12 -1.07 -2.96 8.08
C GLY A 12 -0.65 -2.16 6.86
N ASN A 13 0.66 -2.09 6.60
CA ASN A 13 1.20 -1.38 5.44
C ASN A 13 1.45 -2.35 4.27
N VAL A 14 0.90 -2.00 3.11
CA VAL A 14 1.09 -2.74 1.85
C VAL A 14 2.07 -1.94 0.99
N VAL A 15 3.34 -2.35 1.01
CA VAL A 15 4.44 -1.80 0.19
C VAL A 15 4.86 -2.72 -0.96
N SER A 16 4.35 -3.95 -0.96
CA SER A 16 4.52 -4.96 -1.99
C SER A 16 3.29 -5.88 -1.97
N VAL A 17 3.17 -6.75 -2.98
CA VAL A 17 2.08 -7.73 -3.03
C VAL A 17 2.13 -8.63 -1.79
N GLN A 18 1.04 -8.68 -1.03
CA GLN A 18 0.88 -9.59 0.10
C GLN A 18 -0.09 -10.70 -0.24
N GLU A 19 0.31 -11.95 -0.01
CA GLU A 19 -0.53 -13.13 -0.17
C GLU A 19 -0.96 -13.68 1.19
N ARG A 20 -2.26 -13.93 1.37
CA ARG A 20 -2.84 -14.48 2.59
C ARG A 20 -3.75 -15.66 2.26
N PRO A 21 -3.54 -16.83 2.88
CA PRO A 21 -4.45 -17.95 2.71
C PRO A 21 -5.74 -17.71 3.48
N VAL A 22 -6.87 -18.06 2.88
CA VAL A 22 -8.20 -18.04 3.49
C VAL A 22 -8.88 -19.37 3.21
N SER A 23 -9.28 -20.05 4.28
CA SER A 23 -10.01 -21.31 4.23
C SER A 23 -11.52 -21.07 4.27
N VAL A 24 -12.24 -21.78 3.42
CA VAL A 24 -13.69 -21.96 3.53
C VAL A 24 -13.97 -23.44 3.77
N TRP A 25 -14.65 -23.73 4.88
CA TRP A 25 -14.93 -25.10 5.29
C TRP A 25 -16.41 -25.37 5.39
N ASN A 26 -16.89 -26.36 4.63
CA ASN A 26 -18.24 -26.87 4.76
C ASN A 26 -18.33 -27.85 5.95
N ALA A 27 -18.76 -27.39 7.12
CA ALA A 27 -18.97 -28.25 8.29
C ALA A 27 -20.34 -28.96 8.30
N HIS A 28 -21.05 -29.04 7.17
CA HIS A 28 -22.23 -29.89 7.03
C HIS A 28 -21.84 -31.30 6.58
N PHE A 29 -22.66 -32.28 7.00
CA PHE A 29 -22.62 -33.65 6.48
C PHE A 29 -23.32 -33.80 5.12
N THR A 30 -23.77 -32.70 4.53
CA THR A 30 -24.39 -32.61 3.21
C THR A 30 -23.58 -31.67 2.32
N PRO A 31 -23.59 -31.87 0.99
CA PRO A 31 -22.92 -30.96 0.07
C PRO A 31 -23.63 -29.60 0.06
N ARG A 32 -22.85 -28.56 -0.23
CA ARG A 32 -23.29 -27.18 -0.41
C ARG A 32 -22.68 -26.61 -1.67
N THR A 33 -23.29 -25.60 -2.26
CA THR A 33 -22.79 -24.99 -3.51
C THR A 33 -22.49 -23.52 -3.28
N LEU A 34 -21.27 -23.12 -3.62
CA LEU A 34 -20.90 -21.73 -3.79
C LEU A 34 -21.42 -21.26 -5.14
N SER A 35 -22.37 -20.32 -5.16
CA SER A 35 -22.97 -19.81 -6.39
C SER A 35 -22.09 -18.72 -7.01
N GLN A 36 -21.58 -17.80 -6.19
CA GLN A 36 -20.87 -16.61 -6.66
C GLN A 36 -19.88 -16.10 -5.60
N ILE A 37 -18.89 -15.32 -6.03
CA ILE A 37 -18.05 -14.52 -5.15
C ILE A 37 -18.17 -13.06 -5.60
N ASP A 38 -18.72 -12.22 -4.72
CA ASP A 38 -18.82 -10.77 -4.93
C ASP A 38 -17.62 -10.06 -4.32
N ARG A 39 -17.30 -8.89 -4.88
CA ARG A 39 -16.19 -8.04 -4.46
C ARG A 39 -16.68 -6.61 -4.30
N GLU A 40 -16.45 -6.04 -3.13
CA GLU A 40 -16.79 -4.65 -2.79
C GLU A 40 -15.49 -3.92 -2.44
N ASP A 41 -15.24 -2.78 -3.08
CA ASP A 41 -14.05 -1.94 -2.86
C ASP A 41 -12.71 -2.69 -2.95
N ALA A 42 -12.66 -3.72 -3.81
CA ALA A 42 -11.57 -4.69 -3.90
C ALA A 42 -10.56 -4.41 -5.03
N ASP A 43 -10.41 -3.15 -5.43
CA ASP A 43 -9.39 -2.76 -6.42
C ASP A 43 -8.00 -3.20 -5.97
N GLY A 44 -7.24 -3.82 -6.87
CA GLY A 44 -5.91 -4.38 -6.55
C GLY A 44 -5.93 -5.63 -5.67
N ILE A 45 -7.09 -6.28 -5.49
CA ILE A 45 -7.22 -7.55 -4.76
C ILE A 45 -7.61 -8.67 -5.72
N SER A 46 -6.86 -9.76 -5.71
CA SER A 46 -7.15 -10.96 -6.51
C SER A 46 -7.29 -12.21 -5.65
N LEU A 47 -8.04 -13.18 -6.18
CA LEU A 47 -8.28 -14.48 -5.55
C LEU A 47 -7.77 -15.58 -6.47
N ALA A 48 -7.00 -16.52 -5.92
CA ALA A 48 -6.49 -17.68 -6.63
C ALA A 48 -6.68 -18.97 -5.82
N GLY A 49 -6.33 -20.11 -6.42
CA GLY A 49 -6.28 -21.42 -5.75
C GLY A 49 -7.53 -22.30 -5.94
N GLN A 50 -8.66 -21.75 -6.39
CA GLN A 50 -9.88 -22.50 -6.69
C GLN A 50 -10.47 -22.08 -8.05
N PRO A 51 -11.23 -22.96 -8.72
CA PRO A 51 -11.98 -22.60 -9.92
C PRO A 51 -13.03 -21.52 -9.65
N SER A 52 -13.43 -20.80 -10.70
CA SER A 52 -14.53 -19.84 -10.62
C SER A 52 -15.84 -20.52 -10.22
N PRO A 53 -16.67 -19.89 -9.36
CA PRO A 53 -18.03 -20.35 -9.10
C PRO A 53 -18.86 -20.46 -10.39
N PRO A 54 -19.89 -21.32 -10.43
CA PRO A 54 -20.42 -22.11 -9.33
C PRO A 54 -19.53 -23.31 -8.96
N LEU A 55 -19.32 -23.54 -7.66
CA LEU A 55 -18.39 -24.55 -7.13
C LEU A 55 -19.05 -25.41 -6.03
N PRO A 56 -19.11 -26.73 -6.18
CA PRO A 56 -19.62 -27.60 -5.12
C PRO A 56 -18.58 -27.80 -4.01
N PHE A 57 -19.08 -27.81 -2.79
CA PHE A 57 -18.42 -28.27 -1.58
C PHE A 57 -19.03 -29.59 -1.14
N ALA A 58 -18.23 -30.66 -1.12
CA ALA A 58 -18.65 -31.91 -0.54
C ALA A 58 -18.89 -31.76 0.98
N ALA A 59 -19.57 -32.75 1.56
CA ALA A 59 -19.73 -32.84 3.00
C ALA A 59 -18.34 -32.81 3.69
N LEU A 60 -18.20 -32.01 4.75
CA LEU A 60 -16.95 -31.85 5.52
C LEU A 60 -15.74 -31.35 4.71
N GLN A 61 -15.92 -30.84 3.49
CA GLN A 61 -14.82 -30.40 2.63
C GLN A 61 -14.33 -29.00 2.98
N GLU A 62 -13.02 -28.86 3.07
CA GLU A 62 -12.30 -27.58 3.14
C GLU A 62 -11.72 -27.21 1.76
N ARG A 63 -11.78 -25.93 1.42
CA ARG A 63 -11.12 -25.34 0.24
C ARG A 63 -10.37 -24.09 0.66
N ILE A 64 -9.18 -23.90 0.10
CA ILE A 64 -8.30 -22.78 0.42
C ILE A 64 -8.18 -21.86 -0.79
N TRP A 65 -8.41 -20.57 -0.56
CA TRP A 65 -8.12 -19.48 -1.49
C TRP A 65 -6.84 -18.77 -1.07
N THR A 66 -6.10 -18.28 -2.06
CA THR A 66 -5.03 -17.31 -1.85
C THR A 66 -5.57 -15.93 -2.19
N VAL A 67 -5.60 -15.03 -1.22
CA VAL A 67 -5.96 -13.62 -1.39
C VAL A 67 -4.66 -12.84 -1.60
N ALA A 68 -4.49 -12.24 -2.76
CA ALA A 68 -3.34 -11.40 -3.07
C ALA A 68 -3.77 -9.93 -3.13
N VAL A 69 -3.14 -9.08 -2.32
CA VAL A 69 -3.39 -7.62 -2.28
C VAL A 69 -2.17 -6.91 -2.83
N SER A 70 -2.32 -6.23 -3.96
CA SER A 70 -1.25 -5.46 -4.61
C SER A 70 -1.18 -4.03 -4.08
N THR A 71 -0.13 -3.33 -4.49
CA THR A 71 0.09 -1.90 -4.24
C THR A 71 -0.78 -1.00 -5.12
N ASP A 72 -1.55 -1.55 -6.06
CA ASP A 72 -2.42 -0.80 -6.94
C ASP A 72 -3.79 -0.59 -6.31
N GLY A 73 -4.39 0.58 -6.55
CA GLY A 73 -5.71 0.95 -6.06
C GLY A 73 -5.68 2.06 -5.00
N PRO A 74 -6.81 2.33 -4.33
CA PRO A 74 -6.92 3.40 -3.34
C PRO A 74 -5.89 3.26 -2.19
N PRO A 75 -5.42 4.38 -1.60
CA PRO A 75 -4.41 4.36 -0.53
C PRO A 75 -4.89 3.67 0.75
N VAL A 76 -6.19 3.67 1.00
CA VAL A 76 -6.81 2.92 2.09
C VAL A 76 -7.45 1.67 1.51
N VAL A 77 -7.12 0.51 2.07
CA VAL A 77 -7.78 -0.76 1.78
C VAL A 77 -8.87 -0.96 2.83
N ASP A 78 -10.13 -0.96 2.40
CA ASP A 78 -11.29 -1.39 3.20
C ASP A 78 -12.22 -2.15 2.25
N ALA A 79 -11.87 -3.41 1.99
CA ALA A 79 -12.52 -4.23 0.98
C ALA A 79 -13.30 -5.38 1.62
N ARG A 80 -14.39 -5.80 0.96
CA ARG A 80 -15.15 -7.00 1.33
C ARG A 80 -15.17 -8.00 0.18
N ILE A 81 -14.87 -9.26 0.50
CA ILE A 81 -15.07 -10.39 -0.42
C ILE A 81 -16.19 -11.25 0.14
N VAL A 82 -17.23 -11.48 -0.65
CA VAL A 82 -18.46 -12.13 -0.21
C VAL A 82 -18.65 -13.44 -0.96
N TRP A 83 -18.60 -14.57 -0.27
CA TRP A 83 -18.92 -15.88 -0.82
C TRP A 83 -20.43 -16.12 -0.67
N GLN A 84 -21.14 -16.13 -1.81
CA GLN A 84 -22.57 -16.42 -1.89
C GLN A 84 -22.79 -17.93 -1.93
N LEU A 85 -23.41 -18.47 -0.89
CA LEU A 85 -23.71 -19.89 -0.77
C LEU A 85 -25.19 -20.14 -0.99
N GLN A 86 -25.53 -21.22 -1.70
CA GLN A 86 -26.91 -21.62 -1.87
C GLN A 86 -27.52 -22.09 -0.54
N ASP A 87 -28.70 -21.56 -0.19
CA ASP A 87 -29.46 -21.90 1.01
C ASP A 87 -28.71 -21.68 2.34
N GLU A 88 -27.71 -20.80 2.35
CA GLU A 88 -26.90 -20.44 3.51
C GLU A 88 -26.69 -18.92 3.56
N GLN A 89 -26.28 -18.42 4.72
CA GLN A 89 -25.87 -17.01 4.84
C GLN A 89 -24.54 -16.77 4.11
N PRO A 90 -24.37 -15.60 3.46
CA PRO A 90 -23.11 -15.27 2.80
C PRO A 90 -21.97 -15.18 3.82
N LEU A 91 -20.77 -15.59 3.38
CA LEU A 91 -19.55 -15.44 4.18
C LEU A 91 -18.79 -14.21 3.72
N ILE A 92 -18.41 -13.36 4.66
CA ILE A 92 -17.78 -12.07 4.37
C ILE A 92 -16.37 -12.07 4.94
N LEU A 93 -15.39 -11.85 4.06
CA LEU A 93 -14.02 -11.54 4.43
C LEU A 93 -13.84 -10.03 4.41
N VAL A 94 -13.42 -9.44 5.53
CA VAL A 94 -13.05 -8.03 5.60
C VAL A 94 -11.54 -7.90 5.49
N ILE A 95 -11.06 -7.06 4.57
CA ILE A 95 -9.65 -6.82 4.33
C ILE A 95 -9.35 -5.35 4.61
N THR A 96 -8.49 -5.06 5.58
CA THR A 96 -8.09 -3.69 5.91
C THR A 96 -6.59 -3.48 5.81
N GLY A 97 -6.17 -2.26 5.45
CA GLY A 97 -4.76 -1.89 5.35
C GLY A 97 -4.54 -0.51 4.74
N ASN A 98 -3.28 -0.10 4.64
CA ASN A 98 -2.86 1.14 3.99
C ASN A 98 -1.82 0.81 2.92
N ARG A 99 -2.07 1.21 1.68
CA ARG A 99 -1.07 1.15 0.61
C ARG A 99 -0.10 2.29 0.78
N ILE A 100 1.19 1.96 0.84
CA ILE A 100 2.25 2.95 0.94
C ILE A 100 3.07 2.87 -0.33
N THR A 101 2.98 3.91 -1.15
CA THR A 101 3.94 4.14 -2.21
C THR A 101 5.17 4.77 -1.59
N ALA A 102 6.26 4.00 -1.48
CA ALA A 102 7.56 4.58 -1.19
C ALA A 102 7.91 5.50 -2.35
N TRP A 103 8.23 6.76 -2.07
CA TRP A 103 8.72 7.71 -3.05
C TRP A 103 10.24 7.53 -3.16
N PRO A 104 10.76 6.73 -4.11
CA PRO A 104 12.12 6.24 -4.04
C PRO A 104 13.01 7.06 -4.99
N PHE A 105 12.85 8.38 -5.02
CA PHE A 105 13.79 9.22 -5.74
C PHE A 105 15.12 9.20 -4.99
N ALA A 106 16.04 8.39 -5.49
CA ALA A 106 17.43 8.46 -5.11
C ALA A 106 18.09 9.57 -5.94
N PRO A 107 18.88 10.45 -5.32
CA PRO A 107 19.68 11.40 -6.09
C PRO A 107 20.63 10.64 -7.01
N ASP A 108 20.80 11.12 -8.24
CA ASP A 108 21.85 10.65 -9.12
C ASP A 108 23.19 11.15 -8.58
N TRP A 109 23.99 10.21 -8.09
CA TRP A 109 25.30 10.53 -7.53
C TRP A 109 26.38 10.75 -8.60
N ALA A 110 26.07 10.56 -9.88
CA ALA A 110 27.02 10.82 -10.97
C ALA A 110 27.49 12.28 -10.99
N ASP A 111 26.55 13.22 -10.84
CA ASP A 111 26.82 14.66 -10.74
C ASP A 111 26.84 15.18 -9.29
N GLY A 112 26.42 14.34 -8.34
CA GLY A 112 26.45 14.62 -6.91
C GLY A 112 25.34 15.57 -6.44
N VAL A 113 25.47 16.04 -5.20
CA VAL A 113 24.54 17.01 -4.60
C VAL A 113 25.26 18.35 -4.46
N GLN A 114 24.70 19.41 -5.04
CA GLN A 114 25.25 20.75 -4.93
C GLN A 114 24.77 21.43 -3.64
N GLU A 115 25.70 21.76 -2.74
CA GLU A 115 25.45 22.61 -1.57
C GLU A 115 25.79 24.07 -1.94
N SER A 116 24.81 24.95 -1.88
CA SER A 116 24.98 26.39 -2.06
C SER A 116 24.88 27.10 -0.71
N LEU A 117 25.89 27.91 -0.39
CA LEU A 117 25.97 28.72 0.82
C LEU A 117 25.95 30.21 0.43
N GLU A 118 24.96 30.94 0.92
CA GLU A 118 24.77 32.37 0.63
C GLU A 118 24.97 33.20 1.90
N TRP A 119 26.03 34.02 1.91
CA TRP A 119 26.30 34.96 3.01
C TRP A 119 25.67 36.31 2.71
N LEU A 120 24.92 36.85 3.69
CA LEU A 120 24.40 38.20 3.59
C LEU A 120 25.42 39.17 4.17
N THR A 121 26.07 39.94 3.30
CA THR A 121 27.07 40.96 3.71
C THR A 121 26.68 42.33 3.18
N GLU A 122 27.14 43.35 3.89
CA GLU A 122 26.99 44.73 3.47
C GLU A 122 28.38 45.38 3.35
N LEU A 123 28.57 46.09 2.25
CA LEU A 123 29.77 46.87 1.96
C LEU A 123 29.41 48.35 2.13
N LEU A 124 30.06 49.00 3.08
CA LEU A 124 29.99 50.44 3.29
C LEU A 124 31.26 51.07 2.71
N THR A 125 31.13 52.04 1.81
CA THR A 125 32.27 52.74 1.20
C THR A 125 32.25 54.22 1.59
N SER A 126 33.37 54.73 2.09
CA SER A 126 33.54 56.15 2.41
C SER A 126 33.83 56.99 1.17
N THR A 127 33.65 58.31 1.26
CA THR A 127 34.00 59.26 0.19
C THR A 127 35.50 59.26 -0.15
N SER A 128 36.36 58.82 0.78
CA SER A 128 37.80 58.64 0.57
C SER A 128 38.19 57.27 0.01
N GLY A 129 37.21 56.39 -0.27
CA GLY A 129 37.43 55.05 -0.82
C GLY A 129 37.77 53.98 0.23
N VAL A 130 37.59 54.28 1.53
CA VAL A 130 37.79 53.28 2.59
C VAL A 130 36.55 52.41 2.71
N GLU A 131 36.73 51.10 2.68
CA GLU A 131 35.65 50.12 2.74
C GLU A 131 35.54 49.44 4.11
N GLN A 132 34.32 49.25 4.59
CA GLN A 132 34.00 48.37 5.71
C GLN A 132 33.02 47.29 5.24
N ARG A 133 33.34 46.02 5.54
CA ARG A 133 32.47 44.86 5.28
C ARG A 133 31.88 44.36 6.60
N ARG A 134 30.56 44.22 6.67
CA ARG A 134 29.86 43.63 7.82
C ARG A 134 28.99 42.44 7.41
N SER A 135 28.98 41.40 8.24
CA SER A 135 28.04 40.29 8.07
C SER A 135 26.69 40.69 8.66
N LEU A 136 25.62 40.49 7.89
CA LEU A 136 24.24 40.72 8.33
C LEU A 136 23.56 39.45 8.82
N ARG A 137 24.21 38.28 8.66
CA ARG A 137 23.78 37.00 9.23
C ARG A 137 24.94 36.30 9.91
N LEU A 138 24.66 35.57 10.99
CA LEU A 138 25.67 34.78 11.70
C LEU A 138 26.03 33.49 10.96
N SER A 139 25.12 32.97 10.14
CA SER A 139 25.30 31.78 9.32
C SER A 139 24.81 32.02 7.89
N PRO A 140 25.42 31.39 6.88
CA PRO A 140 24.92 31.46 5.52
C PRO A 140 23.54 30.81 5.41
N ARG A 141 22.75 31.24 4.42
CA ARG A 141 21.61 30.46 3.98
C ARG A 141 22.13 29.28 3.17
N ARG A 142 21.67 28.08 3.51
CA ARG A 142 22.07 26.85 2.81
C ARG A 142 20.93 26.32 1.96
N SER A 143 21.23 25.93 0.72
CA SER A 143 20.34 25.16 -0.15
C SER A 143 21.06 23.95 -0.75
N PHE A 144 20.30 22.91 -1.07
CA PHE A 144 20.78 21.70 -1.75
C PHE A 144 20.02 21.52 -3.06
N GLU A 145 20.74 21.14 -4.10
CA GLU A 145 20.20 20.79 -5.42
C GLU A 145 20.77 19.44 -5.84
N ALA A 146 19.93 18.58 -6.41
CA ALA A 146 20.32 17.26 -6.86
C ALA A 146 19.44 16.84 -8.05
N GLU A 147 20.04 16.12 -8.99
CA GLU A 147 19.29 15.39 -10.00
C GLU A 147 18.78 14.06 -9.41
N PHE A 148 17.65 13.56 -9.89
CA PHE A 148 17.05 12.33 -9.40
C PHE A 148 16.81 11.38 -10.57
N TYR A 149 16.96 10.07 -10.33
CA TYR A 149 16.51 9.07 -11.30
C TYR A 149 14.99 9.19 -11.50
N ALA A 150 14.59 9.31 -12.77
CA ALA A 150 13.18 9.34 -13.20
C ALA A 150 12.55 7.94 -13.18
#